data_AF-A0A968C466-F1
#
_entry.id   AF-A0A968C466-F1
#
_cell.length_a   1.000
_cell.length_b   1.000
_cell.length_c   1.000
_cell.angle_alpha   90.00
_cell.angle_beta   90.00
_cell.angle_gamma   90.00
#
_symmetry.space_group_name_H-M   'P 1'
#
loop_
_entity.id
_entity.type
_entity.pdbx_description
1 polymer ?
#
loop_
_entity_poly.entity_id
_entity_poly.type
_entity_poly.pdbx_seq_one_letter_code
_entity_poly.pdbx_strand_id
1 'polypeptide(L)' 'GRRAGKAMGGSTLTFGDYGLKAMEAGWLTARQIEASRVAMTRFVKRGGKIWIRVFPDKPI' A
#
# COMPACT_ATOMS: atom_id res chain seq x y z
N GLY A 1 -4.00 -20.19 -2.45
CA GLY A 1 -2.94 -19.78 -1.49
C GLY A 1 -3.56 -19.30 -0.19
N ARG A 2 -3.02 -19.74 0.95
CA ARG A 2 -3.49 -19.41 2.31
C ARG A 2 -2.81 -18.11 2.76
N ARG A 3 -3.54 -17.19 3.42
CA ARG A 3 -3.05 -15.85 3.86
C ARG A 3 -2.89 -15.73 5.39
N ALA A 4 -2.82 -16.86 6.08
CA ALA A 4 -2.70 -16.86 7.53
C ALA A 4 -1.28 -16.42 7.94
N GLY A 5 -1.17 -15.73 9.07
CA GLY A 5 0.10 -15.32 9.66
C GLY A 5 0.34 -13.81 9.66
N LYS A 6 1.43 -13.40 10.30
CA LYS A 6 1.90 -12.01 10.33
C LYS A 6 2.69 -11.72 9.04
N ALA A 7 2.74 -10.44 8.64
CA ALA A 7 3.57 -10.02 7.51
C ALA A 7 5.05 -10.36 7.79
N MET A 8 5.72 -11.01 6.83
CA MET A 8 7.15 -11.36 6.94
C MET A 8 8.09 -10.15 6.86
N GLY A 9 7.64 -9.03 6.27
CA GLY A 9 8.46 -7.84 6.07
C GLY A 9 7.64 -6.59 5.83
N GLY A 10 8.32 -5.45 5.65
CA GLY A 10 7.69 -4.17 5.31
C GLY A 10 6.82 -3.54 6.41
N SER A 11 6.93 -4.03 7.65
CA SER A 11 6.11 -3.57 8.79
C SER A 11 6.62 -2.30 9.47
N THR A 12 7.84 -1.87 9.16
CA THR A 12 8.46 -0.64 9.67
C THR A 12 8.47 0.44 8.60
N LEU A 13 8.41 1.71 8.99
CA LEU A 13 8.52 2.84 8.06
C LEU A 13 9.99 2.96 7.60
N THR A 14 10.20 2.90 6.28
CA THR A 14 11.55 3.01 5.68
C THR A 14 11.74 4.31 4.91
N PHE A 15 10.64 4.91 4.44
CA PHE A 15 10.63 6.14 3.66
C PHE A 15 9.50 7.05 4.12
N GLY A 16 9.73 8.36 4.04
CA GLY A 16 8.75 9.38 4.44
C GLY A 16 8.58 9.48 5.95
N ASP A 17 7.70 10.41 6.36
CA ASP A 17 7.45 10.72 7.78
C ASP A 17 6.27 9.91 8.34
N TYR A 18 5.37 9.43 7.47
CA TYR A 18 4.16 8.71 7.84
C TYR A 18 3.94 7.48 6.95
N GLY A 19 3.26 6.46 7.49
CA GLY A 19 2.95 5.22 6.78
C GLY A 19 1.55 4.69 7.10
N LEU A 20 1.00 3.94 6.15
CA LEU A 20 -0.31 3.30 6.28
C LEU A 20 -0.10 1.78 6.37
N LYS A 21 -0.56 1.18 7.47
CA LYS A 21 -0.36 -0.24 7.79
C LYS A 21 -1.68 -1.00 7.67
N ALA A 22 -1.63 -2.18 7.05
CA ALA A 22 -2.77 -3.09 7.01
C ALA A 22 -3.02 -3.70 8.39
N MET A 23 -4.27 -3.62 8.86
CA MET A 23 -4.71 -4.26 10.10
C MET A 23 -5.21 -5.69 9.88
N GLU A 24 -5.56 -6.02 8.63
CA GLU A 24 -6.12 -7.31 8.25
C GLU A 24 -5.46 -7.84 6.97
N ALA A 25 -5.52 -9.16 6.77
CA ALA A 25 -4.97 -9.81 5.59
C ALA A 25 -5.95 -9.76 4.40
N GLY A 26 -5.53 -9.12 3.31
CA GLY A 26 -6.34 -8.92 2.11
C GLY A 26 -5.55 -9.22 0.82
N TRP A 27 -6.27 -9.47 -0.28
CA TRP A 27 -5.69 -9.37 -1.61
C TRP A 27 -5.90 -7.94 -2.07
N LEU A 28 -4.85 -7.33 -2.61
CA LEU A 28 -4.91 -5.96 -3.10
C LEU A 28 -4.69 -5.96 -4.61
N THR A 29 -5.68 -5.51 -5.36
CA THR A 29 -5.63 -5.46 -6.82
C THR A 29 -4.88 -4.23 -7.31
N ALA A 30 -4.35 -4.28 -8.53
CA ALA A 30 -3.71 -3.12 -9.17
C ALA A 30 -4.66 -1.89 -9.22
N ARG A 31 -5.96 -2.12 -9.47
CA ARG A 31 -6.98 -1.07 -9.51
C ARG A 31 -7.17 -0.39 -8.16
N GLN A 32 -7.15 -1.14 -7.06
CA GLN A 32 -7.25 -0.58 -5.70
C GLN A 32 -6.02 0.24 -5.35
N ILE A 33 -4.81 -0.25 -5.68
CA ILE A 33 -3.55 0.49 -5.45
C ILE A 33 -3.60 1.85 -6.17
N GLU A 34 -4.02 1.84 -7.45
CA GLU A 34 -4.09 3.05 -8.25
C GLU A 34 -5.18 4.03 -7.77
N ALA A 35 -6.35 3.51 -7.40
CA ALA A 35 -7.42 4.31 -6.81
C ALA A 35 -6.96 5.03 -5.53
N SER A 36 -6.29 4.31 -4.63
CA SER A 36 -5.71 4.89 -3.41
C SER A 36 -4.65 5.94 -3.72
N ARG A 37 -3.74 5.68 -4.67
CA ARG A 37 -2.68 6.62 -5.08
C ARG A 37 -3.26 7.92 -5.62
N VAL A 38 -4.25 7.83 -6.51
CA VAL A 38 -4.92 9.01 -7.10
C VAL A 38 -5.63 9.81 -6.03
N ALA A 39 -6.35 9.16 -5.11
CA ALA A 39 -7.02 9.82 -3.99
C ALA A 39 -6.04 10.60 -3.10
N MET A 40 -4.93 9.96 -2.68
CA MET A 40 -3.89 10.61 -1.87
C MET A 40 -3.26 11.79 -2.62
N THR A 41 -2.90 11.60 -3.89
CA THR A 41 -2.27 12.63 -4.74
C THR A 41 -3.18 13.85 -4.92
N ARG A 42 -4.49 13.64 -5.08
CA ARG A 42 -5.48 14.73 -5.19
C ARG A 42 -5.63 15.48 -3.86
N PHE A 43 -5.68 14.76 -2.75
CA PHE A 43 -5.82 15.35 -1.42
C PHE A 43 -4.66 16.30 -1.09
N VAL A 44 -3.43 15.88 -1.36
CA VAL A 44 -2.23 16.71 -1.17
C VAL A 44 -2.01 17.74 -2.29
N LYS A 45 -2.96 17.87 -3.22
CA LYS A 45 -2.89 18.77 -4.39
C LYS A 45 -1.59 18.60 -5.20
N ARG A 46 -1.15 17.35 -5.38
CA ARG A 46 0.13 16.97 -6.02
C ARG A 46 1.40 17.48 -5.31
N GLY A 47 1.28 17.94 -4.06
CA GLY A 47 2.42 18.27 -3.21
C GLY A 47 2.97 17.04 -2.46
N GLY A 48 4.27 17.04 -2.19
CA GLY A 48 4.93 15.96 -1.46
C GLY A 48 5.27 14.72 -2.30
N LYS A 49 5.81 13.70 -1.63
CA LYS A 49 6.19 12.42 -2.23
C LYS A 49 5.37 11.29 -1.61
N ILE A 50 4.90 10.37 -2.45
CA ILE A 50 4.11 9.21 -2.04
C ILE A 50 4.90 7.96 -2.44
N TRP A 51 5.12 7.06 -1.48
CA TRP A 51 5.79 5.78 -1.71
C TRP A 51 4.78 4.64 -1.65
N ILE A 52 4.69 3.85 -2.72
CA ILE A 52 3.91 2.61 -2.75
C ILE A 52 4.86 1.45 -2.47
N ARG A 53 4.60 0.70 -1.40
CA ARG A 53 5.47 -0.40 -0.92
C ARG A 53 4.88 -1.79 -1.12
N VAL A 54 3.82 -1.88 -1.91
CA VAL A 54 3.12 -3.13 -2.24
C VAL A 54 3.00 -3.25 -3.76
N PHE A 55 3.11 -4.46 -4.28
CA PHE A 55 3.01 -4.74 -5.71
C PHE A 55 2.05 -5.92 -5.94
N PRO A 56 1.19 -5.87 -6.96
CA PRO A 56 0.23 -6.93 -7.25
C PRO A 56 0.89 -8.03 -8.11
N ASP A 57 1.82 -8.80 -7.52
CA ASP A 57 2.52 -9.88 -8.23
C ASP A 57 1.59 -11.03 -8.66
N LYS A 58 0.49 -11.18 -7.93
CA LYS A 58 -0.46 -12.26 -8.19
C LYS A 58 -1.48 -11.83 -9.24
N PRO A 59 -1.59 -12.51 -10.38
CA PRO A 59 -2.71 -12.30 -11.30
C PRO A 59 -4.01 -12.72 -10.60
N ILE A 60 -4.93 -11.77 -10.46
CA ILE A 60 -6.25 -11.88 -9.82
C ILE A 60 -7.28 -11.26 -10.75
#